data_AF-V4PL53-F1
#
_entry.id   AF-V4PL53-F1
#
_cell.length_a   1.000
_cell.length_b   1.000
_cell.length_c   1.000
_cell.angle_alpha   90.00
_cell.angle_beta   90.00
_cell.angle_gamma   90.00
#
_symmetry.space_group_name_H-M   'P 1'
#
loop_
_entity.id
_entity.type
_entity.pdbx_description
1 polymer ?
#
loop_
_entity_poly.entity_id
_entity_poly.type
_entity_poly.pdbx_seq_one_letter_code
_entity_poly.pdbx_strand_id
1 'polypeptide(L)' 'MPVVAFPKIGAGLAQGDWTIIESLIEDHSRHFQPVVYVL' A
#
# COMPACT_ATOMS: atom_id res chain seq x y z
N MET A 1 -4.85 16.90 -2.19
CA MET A 1 -5.08 15.44 -2.06
C MET A 1 -4.56 15.02 -0.69
N PRO A 2 -5.37 14.38 0.17
CA PRO A 2 -4.93 13.95 1.51
C PRO A 2 -3.83 12.90 1.42
N VAL A 3 -2.98 12.83 2.45
CA VAL A 3 -1.94 11.80 2.60
C VAL A 3 -2.45 10.74 3.55
N VAL A 4 -2.33 9.47 3.16
CA VAL A 4 -2.74 8.33 4.00
C VAL A 4 -1.53 7.42 4.19
N ALA A 5 -1.11 7.26 5.44
CA ALA A 5 0.03 6.42 5.82
C ALA A 5 -0.45 5.05 6.33
N PHE A 6 0.16 3.97 5.85
CA PHE A 6 -0.20 2.58 6.22
C PHE A 6 1.03 1.64 6.10
N PRO A 7 1.03 0.46 6.77
CA PRO A 7 2.15 -0.48 6.69
C PRO A 7 2.11 -1.28 5.38
N LYS A 8 3.03 -2.22 5.18
CA LYS A 8 2.92 -3.23 4.11
C LYS A 8 1.74 -4.19 4.32
N ILE A 9 0.53 -3.71 4.06
CA ILE A 9 -0.72 -4.46 4.20
C ILE A 9 -0.69 -5.72 3.33
N GLY A 10 -1.19 -6.85 3.85
CA GLY A 10 -1.24 -8.12 3.12
C GLY A 10 0.11 -8.85 2.95
N ALA A 11 1.26 -8.18 3.07
CA ALA A 11 2.58 -8.78 2.87
C ALA A 11 3.21 -9.42 4.13
N GLY A 12 2.57 -9.27 5.30
CA GLY A 12 3.00 -9.89 6.55
C GLY A 12 2.39 -11.28 6.74
N LEU A 13 1.39 -11.39 7.63
CA LEU A 13 0.76 -12.66 7.99
C LEU A 13 0.11 -13.40 6.82
N ALA A 14 -0.45 -12.66 5.85
CA ALA A 14 -1.09 -13.26 4.67
C ALA A 14 -0.08 -13.67 3.58
N GLN A 15 1.21 -13.39 3.75
CA GLN A 15 2.29 -13.71 2.81
C GLN A 15 2.00 -13.27 1.36
N GLY A 16 1.24 -12.18 1.19
CA GLY A 16 0.98 -11.62 -0.13
C GLY A 16 2.25 -11.03 -0.75
N ASP A 17 2.36 -11.14 -2.08
CA ASP A 17 3.45 -10.50 -2.82
C ASP A 17 3.28 -8.97 -2.77
N TRP A 18 4.24 -8.31 -2.14
CA TRP A 18 4.23 -6.85 -2.00
C TRP A 18 4.21 -6.15 -3.36
N THR A 19 4.91 -6.67 -4.37
CA THR A 19 4.98 -6.03 -5.69
C THR A 19 3.61 -6.00 -6.36
N ILE A 20 2.80 -7.05 -6.21
CA ILE A 20 1.42 -7.09 -6.72
C ILE A 20 0.51 -6.14 -5.92
N ILE A 21 0.66 -6.12 -4.59
CA ILE A 21 -0.16 -5.27 -3.72
C ILE A 21 0.13 -3.79 -3.95
N GLU A 22 1.40 -3.43 -4.11
CA GLU A 22 1.87 -2.09 -4.43
C GLU A 22 1.29 -1.59 -5.75
N SER A 23 1.31 -2.40 -6.82
CA SER A 23 0.73 -2.01 -8.10
C SER A 23 -0.78 -1.73 -7.99
N LEU A 24 -1.50 -2.56 -7.23
CA LEU A 24 -2.94 -2.34 -6.97
C LEU A 24 -3.18 -1.02 -6.21
N ILE A 25 -2.35 -0.70 -5.23
CA ILE A 25 -2.45 0.55 -4.48
C ILE A 25 -2.23 1.74 -5.43
N GLU A 26 -1.18 1.71 -6.25
CA GLU A 26 -0.85 2.77 -7.19
C GLU A 26 -1.95 2.98 -8.24
N ASP A 27 -2.49 1.91 -8.81
CA ASP A 27 -3.54 1.95 -9.84
C ASP A 27 -4.88 2.50 -9.33
N HIS A 28 -5.18 2.31 -8.04
CA HIS A 28 -6.48 2.61 -7.45
C HIS A 28 -6.51 3.82 -6.52
N SER A 29 -5.38 4.32 -6.03
CA SER A 29 -5.30 5.46 -5.10
C SER A 29 -5.51 6.81 -5.81
N ARG A 30 -6.70 7.03 -6.38
CA ARG A 30 -7.02 8.24 -7.19
C ARG A 30 -7.39 9.47 -6.37
N HIS A 31 -7.64 9.31 -5.07
CA HIS A 31 -8.20 10.35 -4.20
C HIS A 31 -7.31 10.71 -3.02
N PHE A 32 -6.19 10.01 -2.83
CA PHE A 32 -5.23 10.24 -1.75
C PHE A 32 -3.83 9.86 -2.21
N GLN A 33 -2.80 10.41 -1.55
CA GLN A 33 -1.41 9.99 -1.74
C GLN A 33 -1.08 8.87 -0.73
N PRO A 34 -0.81 7.64 -1.20
CA PRO A 34 -0.35 6.57 -0.32
C PRO A 34 1.08 6.85 0.17
N VAL A 35 1.34 6.57 1.44
CA VAL A 35 2.68 6.55 2.04
C VAL A 35 2.84 5.24 2.82
N VAL A 36 3.76 4.40 2.39
CA VAL A 36 4.01 3.10 3.02
C VAL A 36 5.15 3.23 4.01
N TYR A 37 4.90 2.92 5.29
CA TYR A 37 5.96 2.82 6.28
C TYR A 37 6.40 1.36 6.47
N VAL A 38 7.69 1.18 6.70
CA VAL A 38 8.33 -0.11 6.97
C VAL A 38 8.95 -0.02 8.37
N LEU A 39 8.83 -1.10 9.15
CA LEU A 39 9.49 -1.23 10.46
C LEU A 39 10.96 -1.60 10.29
#